data_AF-A0A956S6B6-F1
#
_entry.id   AF-A0A956S6B6-F1
#
_cell.length_a   1.000
_cell.length_b   1.000
_cell.length_c   1.000
_cell.angle_alpha   90.00
_cell.angle_beta   90.00
_cell.angle_gamma   90.00
#
_symmetry.space_group_name_H-M   'P 1'
#
loop_
_entity.id
_entity.type
_entity.pdbx_description
1 polymer ?
#
loop_
_entity_poly.entity_id
_entity_poly.type
_entity_poly.pdbx_seq_one_letter_code
_entity_poly.pdbx_strand_id
1 'polypeptide(L)' 'KMAGGAHMFNFNNYNNTLTIGEKNVKVCKETLFKLRIPIISSDVLGSCGRTIIFDTTTNKLKIKSVGKNEKFI' A
#
# COMPACT_ATOMS: atom_id res chain seq x y z
N LYS A 1 -9.06 -2.63 4.60
CA LYS A 1 -7.68 -2.19 4.93
C LYS A 1 -6.86 -2.29 3.65
N MET A 2 -5.83 -1.46 3.47
CA MET A 2 -4.98 -1.52 2.28
C MET A 2 -3.50 -1.40 2.64
N ALA A 3 -2.64 -2.08 1.90
CA ALA A 3 -1.19 -1.90 1.99
C ALA A 3 -0.56 -2.14 0.63
N GLY A 4 0.42 -1.34 0.21
CA GLY A 4 0.89 -1.42 -1.18
C GLY A 4 1.61 -0.22 -1.75
N GLY A 5 1.97 -0.32 -3.03
CA GLY A 5 2.42 0.83 -3.84
C GLY A 5 3.76 1.45 -3.43
N ALA A 6 4.71 0.67 -2.92
CA ALA A 6 6.05 1.19 -2.65
C ALA A 6 6.76 1.55 -3.97
N HIS A 7 7.57 2.60 -3.93
CA HIS A 7 8.54 2.93 -4.97
C HIS A 7 9.93 2.44 -4.52
N MET A 8 10.24 1.17 -4.80
CA MET A 8 11.45 0.51 -4.29
C MET A 8 12.72 0.85 -5.07
N PHE A 9 12.61 1.35 -6.30
CA PHE A 9 13.74 1.59 -7.19
C PHE A 9 13.61 2.97 -7.82
N ASN A 10 14.57 3.84 -7.52
CA ASN A 10 14.62 5.19 -8.09
C ASN A 10 15.39 5.14 -9.42
N PHE A 11 14.72 4.71 -10.49
CA PHE A 11 15.27 4.83 -11.83
C PHE A 11 15.18 6.29 -12.25
N ASN A 12 16.31 6.88 -12.65
CA ASN A 12 16.47 8.31 -12.96
C ASN A 12 15.77 8.69 -14.29
N ASN A 13 14.47 8.43 -14.40
CA ASN A 13 13.67 8.76 -15.55
C ASN A 13 13.18 10.20 -15.41
N TYR A 14 13.70 11.07 -16.29
CA TYR A 14 13.46 12.51 -16.44
C TYR A 14 12.01 12.95 -16.67
N ASN A 15 11.02 12.09 -16.46
CA ASN A 15 9.61 12.39 -16.70
C ASN A 15 8.85 12.28 -15.39
N ASN A 16 8.40 13.44 -14.90
CA ASN A 16 7.61 13.74 -13.71
C ASN A 16 6.24 13.02 -13.67
N THR A 17 6.23 11.71 -13.88
CA THR A 17 5.05 10.86 -14.03
C THR A 17 4.86 10.07 -12.75
N LEU A 18 3.64 10.11 -12.20
CA LEU A 18 3.24 9.28 -11.06
C LEU A 18 3.75 7.84 -11.21
N THR A 19 4.37 7.32 -10.15
CA THR A 19 4.86 5.94 -10.10
C THR A 19 3.71 4.96 -10.23
N ILE A 20 3.99 3.73 -10.69
CA ILE A 20 2.97 2.67 -10.79
C ILE A 20 2.31 2.43 -9.41
N GLY A 21 3.10 2.52 -8.34
CA GLY A 21 2.60 2.41 -6.97
C GLY A 21 1.54 3.47 -6.62
N GLU A 22 1.80 4.74 -6.94
CA GLU A 22 0.86 5.83 -6.71
C GLU A 22 -0.41 5.70 -7.57
N LYS A 23 -0.26 5.30 -8.84
CA LYS A 23 -1.40 5.05 -9.73
C LYS A 23 -2.30 3.94 -9.18
N ASN A 24 -1.72 2.83 -8.73
CA ASN A 24 -2.49 1.73 -8.15
C ASN A 24 -3.21 2.14 -6.87
N VAL A 25 -2.54 2.89 -5.99
CA VAL A 25 -3.16 3.41 -4.76
C VAL A 25 -4.34 4.33 -5.09
N LYS A 26 -4.18 5.23 -6.07
CA LYS A 26 -5.24 6.13 -6.53
C LYS A 26 -6.45 5.37 -7.07
N VAL A 27 -6.23 4.49 -8.06
CA VAL A 27 -7.31 3.70 -8.69
C VAL A 27 -8.03 2.82 -7.66
N CYS A 28 -7.28 2.21 -6.73
CA CYS A 28 -7.85 1.39 -5.66
C CYS A 28 -8.76 2.22 -4.74
N LYS A 29 -8.33 3.41 -4.31
CA LYS A 29 -9.15 4.34 -3.51
C LYS A 29 -10.42 4.77 -4.25
N GLU A 30 -10.29 5.16 -5.51
CA GLU A 30 -11.43 5.58 -6.35
C GLU A 30 -12.44 4.44 -6.55
N THR A 31 -11.95 3.22 -6.74
CA THR A 31 -12.80 2.03 -6.93
C THR A 31 -13.55 1.67 -5.65
N LEU A 32 -12.86 1.65 -4.51
CA LEU A 32 -13.49 1.39 -3.20
C LEU A 32 -14.53 2.47 -2.86
N PHE A 33 -14.24 3.74 -3.18
CA PHE A 33 -15.20 4.83 -3.02
C PHE A 33 -16.46 4.62 -3.86
N LYS A 34 -16.32 4.28 -5.16
CA LYS A 34 -17.46 3.97 -6.04
C LYS A 34 -18.30 2.80 -5.55
N LEU A 35 -17.65 1.79 -4.97
CA LEU A 35 -18.31 0.63 -4.36
C LEU A 35 -18.85 0.88 -2.95
N ARG A 36 -18.67 2.10 -2.40
CA ARG A 36 -19.05 2.47 -1.03
C ARG A 36 -18.41 1.58 0.05
N ILE A 37 -17.18 1.13 -0.20
CA ILE A 37 -16.40 0.33 0.76
C ILE A 37 -15.43 1.27 1.49
N PRO A 38 -15.61 1.50 2.81
CA PRO A 38 -14.73 2.40 3.56
C PRO A 38 -13.34 1.79 3.80
N ILE A 39 -12.31 2.62 3.68
CA ILE A 39 -10.94 2.24 4.02
C ILE A 39 -10.70 2.59 5.49
N ILE A 40 -10.78 1.59 6.36
CA ILE A 40 -10.58 1.76 7.81
C ILE A 40 -9.11 1.98 8.21
N SER A 41 -8.17 1.55 7.38
CA SER A 41 -6.73 1.76 7.58
C SER A 41 -5.94 1.50 6.31
N SER A 42 -4.81 2.21 6.14
CA SER A 42 -3.94 2.14 4.96
C SER A 42 -2.46 2.26 5.30
N ASP A 43 -1.63 1.37 4.77
CA ASP A 43 -0.16 1.47 4.74
C ASP A 43 0.37 1.41 3.30
N VAL A 44 0.34 2.56 2.64
CA VAL A 44 0.65 2.66 1.21
C VAL A 44 1.82 3.59 0.95
N LEU A 45 2.40 3.51 -0.24
CA LEU A 45 3.59 4.28 -0.64
C LEU A 45 4.83 3.94 0.21
N GLY A 46 5.87 4.75 0.11
CA GLY A 46 7.16 4.50 0.75
C GLY A 46 8.17 3.83 -0.19
N SER A 47 9.36 3.55 0.33
CA SER A 47 10.55 3.25 -0.49
C SER A 47 11.09 1.82 -0.35
N CYS A 48 10.41 0.96 0.41
CA CYS A 48 10.89 -0.40 0.69
C CYS A 48 9.80 -1.45 0.44
N GLY A 49 10.25 -2.67 0.14
CA GLY A 49 9.38 -3.84 0.03
C GLY A 49 8.74 -4.18 1.37
N ARG A 50 7.52 -4.72 1.33
CA ARG A 50 6.81 -5.17 2.52
C ARG A 50 5.99 -6.43 2.24
N THR A 51 5.98 -7.34 3.19
CA THR A 51 5.12 -8.53 3.20
C THR A 51 3.89 -8.25 4.06
N ILE A 52 2.73 -8.68 3.57
CA ILE A 52 1.46 -8.52 4.29
C ILE A 52 0.84 -9.88 4.60
N ILE A 53 0.23 -10.00 5.78
CA ILE A 53 -0.58 -11.17 6.17
C ILE A 53 -1.90 -10.63 6.71
N PHE A 54 -3.00 -11.00 6.07
CA PHE A 54 -4.33 -10.63 6.53
C PHE A 54 -4.99 -11.83 7.19
N ASP A 55 -5.29 -11.68 8.48
CA ASP A 55 -6.03 -12.68 9.24
C ASP A 55 -7.53 -12.36 9.15
N THR A 56 -8.28 -13.26 8.51
CA THR A 56 -9.73 -13.13 8.31
C THR A 56 -10.54 -13.39 9.57
N THR A 57 -9.97 -14.04 10.58
CA THR A 57 -10.64 -14.32 11.85
C THR A 57 -10.59 -13.11 12.78
N THR A 58 -9.44 -12.42 12.82
CA THR A 58 -9.23 -11.23 13.68
C THR A 58 -9.37 -9.90 12.94
N ASN A 59 -9.51 -9.94 11.61
CA ASN A 59 -9.46 -8.79 10.71
C ASN A 59 -8.18 -7.96 10.82
N LYS A 60 -7.09 -8.51 11.38
CA LYS A 60 -5.82 -7.80 11.53
C LYS A 60 -4.95 -7.94 10.29
N LEU A 61 -4.36 -6.84 9.84
CA LEU A 61 -3.41 -6.82 8.74
C LEU A 61 -2.00 -6.61 9.29
N LYS A 62 -1.21 -7.68 9.31
CA LYS A 62 0.21 -7.64 9.69
C LYS A 62 1.05 -7.16 8.51
N ILE A 63 1.96 -6.22 8.76
CA ILE A 63 2.87 -5.67 7.74
C ILE A 63 4.30 -5.76 8.25
N LYS A 64 5.17 -6.38 7.45
CA LYS A 64 6.61 -6.48 7.69
C LYS A 64 7.36 -5.79 6.56
N SER A 65 7.92 -4.61 6.82
CA SER A 65 8.75 -3.88 5.86
C SER A 65 10.23 -4.22 6.06
N VAL A 66 11.02 -4.14 5.00
CA VAL A 66 12.49 -4.34 5.09
C VAL A 66 13.09 -3.35 6.09
N GLY A 67 13.87 -3.85 7.05
CA GLY A 67 14.56 -3.03 8.06
C GLY A 67 13.66 -2.38 9.11
N LYS A 68 12.38 -2.77 9.21
CA LYS A 68 11.44 -2.24 10.21
C LYS A 68 10.77 -3.35 11.00
N ASN A 69 10.35 -3.01 12.22
CA ASN A 69 9.54 -3.89 13.04
C ASN A 69 8.18 -4.17 12.39
N GLU A 70 7.62 -5.33 12.73
CA GLU A 70 6.30 -5.72 12.31
C GLU A 70 5.26 -4.80 12.97
N LYS A 71 4.22 -4.46 12.22
CA LYS A 71 3.09 -3.68 12.72
C LYS A 71 1.76 -4.27 12.27
N PHE A 72 0.71 -3.95 13.01
CA PHE A 72 -0.65 -4.35 12.70
C PHE A 72 -1.49 -3.13 12.41
N ILE A 73 -2.26 -3.19 11.33
CA ILE A 73 -3.29 -2.21 11.01
C ILE A 73 -4.64 -2.86 10.80
#